data_AF-D3PQR7-F1
#
_entry.id   AF-D3PQR7-F1
#
_cell.length_a   1.000
_cell.length_b   1.000
_cell.length_c   1.000
_cell.angle_alpha   90.00
_cell.angle_beta   90.00
_cell.angle_gamma   90.00
#
_symmetry.space_group_name_H-M   'P 1'
#
loop_
_entity.id
_entity.type
_entity.pdbx_description
1 polymer ?
#
loop_
_entity_poly.entity_id
_entity_poly.type
_entity_poly.pdbx_seq_one_letter_code
_entity_poly.pdbx_strand_id
1 'polypeptide(L)'
;MRTNGFTLIELAIVIVIIGVLAAVAVPRYIDMTTQARQAQREATLSSIRSAYAIYLARNGGNPPNWTQLVANLDANTQLKFNGGSAYMDYDNNNAVATTGERVALLYSNDTCTTLVTNATTPIRCVRNGIN
;
A
#
# COMPACT_ATOMS: atom_id res chain seq x y z
N MET A 1 -21.09 -46.20 30.57
CA MET A 1 -20.74 -44.77 30.36
C MET A 1 -21.83 -44.16 29.52
N ARG A 2 -22.54 -43.14 30.04
CA ARG A 2 -23.68 -42.52 29.34
C ARG A 2 -23.13 -41.44 28.40
N THR A 3 -23.21 -41.67 27.10
CA THR A 3 -22.89 -40.68 26.08
C THR A 3 -24.05 -39.68 26.02
N ASN A 4 -23.83 -38.48 26.57
CA ASN A 4 -24.71 -37.35 26.34
C ASN A 4 -24.47 -36.87 24.91
N GLY A 5 -25.29 -37.33 23.97
CA GLY A 5 -25.25 -36.89 22.58
C GLY A 5 -25.88 -35.51 22.43
N PHE A 6 -25.23 -34.64 21.64
CA PHE A 6 -25.79 -33.36 21.18
C PHE A 6 -27.12 -33.61 20.47
N THR A 7 -28.13 -32.78 20.75
CA THR A 7 -29.40 -32.88 20.03
C THR A 7 -29.27 -32.24 18.64
N LEU A 8 -29.95 -32.81 17.64
CA LEU A 8 -29.98 -32.21 16.29
C LEU A 8 -30.55 -30.78 16.30
N ILE A 9 -31.48 -30.51 17.23
CA ILE A 9 -32.07 -29.18 17.39
C ILE A 9 -31.09 -28.17 18.01
N GLU A 10 -30.20 -28.59 18.93
CA GLU A 10 -29.12 -27.73 19.44
C GLU A 10 -28.16 -27.33 18.33
N LEU A 11 -27.78 -28.26 17.46
CA LEU A 11 -26.91 -27.91 16.35
C LEU A 11 -27.63 -26.97 15.36
N ALA A 12 -28.91 -27.21 15.10
CA ALA A 12 -29.72 -26.41 14.17
C ALA A 12 -29.89 -24.95 14.63
N ILE A 13 -30.15 -24.71 15.91
CA ILE A 13 -30.29 -23.33 16.41
C ILE A 13 -28.95 -22.58 16.38
N VAL A 14 -27.84 -23.27 16.65
CA VAL A 14 -26.49 -22.68 16.63
C VAL A 14 -26.12 -22.21 15.22
N ILE A 15 -26.33 -23.03 14.19
CA ILE A 15 -26.01 -22.62 12.80
C ILE A 15 -26.90 -21.47 12.33
N VAL A 16 -28.15 -21.39 12.79
CA VAL A 16 -29.06 -20.28 12.47
C VAL A 16 -28.55 -18.98 13.10
N ILE A 17 -28.17 -19.01 14.38
CA ILE A 17 -27.62 -17.84 15.07
C ILE A 17 -26.31 -17.38 14.41
N ILE A 18 -25.38 -18.30 14.12
CA ILE A 18 -24.12 -17.97 13.44
C ILE A 18 -24.39 -17.43 12.03
N GLY A 19 -25.39 -17.96 11.32
CA GLY A 19 -25.79 -17.46 10.00
C GLY A 19 -26.24 -16.00 10.02
N VAL A 20 -27.06 -15.61 11.01
CA VAL A 20 -27.50 -14.21 11.18
C VAL A 20 -26.33 -13.29 11.55
N LEU A 21 -25.46 -13.72 12.47
CA LEU A 21 -24.27 -12.95 12.87
C LEU A 21 -23.30 -12.77 11.69
N ALA A 22 -23.08 -13.82 10.90
CA ALA A 22 -22.21 -13.74 9.72
C ALA A 22 -22.77 -12.80 8.66
N ALA A 23 -24.08 -12.81 8.41
CA ALA A 23 -24.72 -11.94 7.41
C ALA A 23 -24.50 -10.46 7.68
N VAL A 24 -24.48 -10.03 8.94
CA VAL A 24 -24.22 -8.62 9.33
C VAL A 24 -22.73 -8.29 9.48
N ALA A 25 -21.91 -9.27 9.87
CA ALA A 25 -20.49 -9.06 10.14
C ALA A 25 -19.64 -9.02 8.85
N VAL A 26 -19.93 -9.87 7.87
CA VAL A 26 -19.17 -9.98 6.62
C VAL A 26 -19.06 -8.66 5.84
N PRO A 27 -20.15 -7.93 5.54
CA PRO A 27 -20.03 -6.67 4.79
C PRO A 27 -19.19 -5.63 5.54
N ARG A 28 -19.39 -5.50 6.86
CA ARG A 28 -18.59 -4.60 7.72
C ARG A 28 -17.11 -4.94 7.71
N TYR A 29 -16.79 -6.24 7.76
CA TYR A 29 -15.40 -6.68 7.71
C TYR A 29 -14.73 -6.32 6.37
N ILE A 30 -15.43 -6.50 5.25
CA ILE A 30 -14.94 -6.10 3.92
C ILE A 30 -14.68 -4.59 3.88
N ASP A 31 -15.63 -3.78 4.35
CA ASP A 31 -15.47 -2.32 4.40
C ASP A 31 -14.30 -1.88 5.28
N MET A 32 -14.13 -2.49 6.46
CA MET A 32 -13.01 -2.19 7.36
C MET A 32 -11.66 -2.54 6.72
N THR A 33 -11.56 -3.69 6.05
CA THR A 33 -10.30 -4.08 5.39
C THR A 33 -9.95 -3.15 4.22
N THR A 34 -10.95 -2.68 3.45
CA THR A 34 -10.70 -1.72 2.36
C THR A 34 -10.26 -0.36 2.88
N GLN A 35 -10.87 0.15 3.96
CA GLN A 35 -10.45 1.38 4.63
C GLN A 35 -9.04 1.27 5.22
N ALA A 36 -8.73 0.15 5.88
CA ALA A 36 -7.39 -0.11 6.42
C ALA A 36 -6.32 -0.10 5.30
N ARG A 37 -6.63 -0.70 4.14
CA ARG A 37 -5.77 -0.67 2.96
C ARG A 37 -5.57 0.75 2.42
N GLN A 38 -6.62 1.56 2.35
CA GLN A 38 -6.52 2.97 1.94
C GLN A 38 -5.65 3.78 2.89
N ALA A 39 -5.88 3.66 4.21
CA ALA A 39 -5.12 4.36 5.23
C ALA A 39 -3.63 3.99 5.19
N GLN A 40 -3.31 2.70 5.01
CA GLN A 40 -1.92 2.26 4.87
C GLN A 40 -1.28 2.83 3.60
N ARG A 41 -1.98 2.89 2.46
CA ARG A 41 -1.46 3.54 1.24
C ARG A 41 -1.15 5.02 1.47
N GLU A 42 -2.04 5.75 2.11
CA GLU A 42 -1.84 7.17 2.41
C GLU A 42 -0.66 7.38 3.38
N ALA A 43 -0.54 6.55 4.41
CA ALA A 43 0.58 6.57 5.33
C ALA A 43 1.90 6.32 4.60
N THR A 44 1.98 5.30 3.74
CA THR A 44 3.17 5.04 2.93
C THR A 44 3.49 6.21 1.99
N LEU A 45 2.49 6.78 1.30
CA LEU A 45 2.71 7.97 0.44
C LEU A 45 3.26 9.17 1.23
N SER A 46 2.76 9.39 2.44
CA SER A 46 3.22 10.44 3.35
C SER A 46 4.68 10.23 3.77
N SER A 47 5.07 8.98 4.07
CA SER A 47 6.46 8.64 4.41
C SER A 47 7.44 9.00 3.28
N ILE A 48 7.06 8.79 2.02
CA ILE A 48 7.89 9.17 0.87
C ILE A 48 8.05 10.68 0.77
N ARG A 49 6.93 11.41 0.85
CA ARG A 49 6.95 12.87 0.76
C ARG A 49 7.80 13.46 1.87
N SER A 50 7.74 12.87 3.05
CA SER A 50 8.58 13.23 4.19
C SER A 50 10.05 12.94 3.92
N ALA A 51 10.40 11.73 3.46
CA ALA A 51 11.77 11.37 3.10
C ALA A 51 12.34 12.27 1.98
N TYR A 52 11.53 12.56 0.97
CA TYR A 52 11.85 13.47 -0.12
C TYR A 52 12.12 14.90 0.38
N ALA A 53 11.24 15.43 1.24
CA ALA A 53 11.41 16.76 1.83
C ALA A 53 12.65 16.84 2.74
N ILE A 54 12.90 15.81 3.56
CA ILE A 54 14.09 15.70 4.40
C ILE A 54 15.35 15.71 3.53
N TYR A 55 15.36 14.97 2.43
CA TYR A 55 16.48 14.95 1.51
C TYR A 55 16.73 16.32 0.87
N LEU A 56 15.69 16.97 0.37
CA LEU A 56 15.78 18.33 -0.19
C LEU A 56 16.35 19.31 0.83
N ALA A 57 15.89 19.25 2.07
CA ALA A 57 16.37 20.11 3.15
C ALA A 57 17.87 19.89 3.45
N ARG A 58 18.34 18.63 3.39
CA ARG A 58 19.75 18.29 3.63
C ARG A 58 20.67 18.67 2.47
N ASN A 59 20.16 18.59 1.24
CA ASN A 59 20.98 18.70 0.03
C ASN A 59 20.79 20.01 -0.74
N GLY A 60 20.41 21.08 -0.02
CA GLY A 60 20.32 22.43 -0.58
C GLY A 60 19.26 22.59 -1.68
N GLY A 61 18.16 21.83 -1.59
CA GLY A 61 17.07 21.83 -2.57
C GLY A 61 17.32 20.98 -3.81
N ASN A 62 18.42 20.21 -3.84
CA ASN A 62 18.68 19.29 -4.96
C ASN A 62 17.78 18.04 -4.85
N PRO A 63 17.01 17.70 -5.89
CA PRO A 63 16.15 16.52 -5.88
C PRO A 63 16.96 15.21 -5.75
N PRO A 64 16.49 14.23 -4.94
CA PRO A 64 17.10 12.92 -4.86
C PRO A 64 16.90 12.15 -6.16
N ASN A 65 17.91 11.38 -6.57
CA ASN A 65 17.69 10.23 -7.42
C ASN A 65 17.13 9.06 -6.57
N TRP A 66 16.90 7.91 -7.19
CA TRP A 66 16.29 6.80 -6.47
C TRP A 66 17.12 6.23 -5.33
N THR A 67 18.39 5.95 -5.57
CA THR A 67 19.24 5.31 -4.57
C THR A 67 19.36 6.20 -3.34
N GLN A 68 19.37 7.51 -3.55
CA GLN A 68 19.35 8.54 -2.52
C GLN A 68 18.03 8.61 -1.76
N LEU A 69 16.89 8.52 -2.46
CA LEU A 69 15.58 8.51 -1.82
C LEU A 69 15.40 7.25 -0.97
N VAL A 70 15.71 6.08 -1.52
CA VAL A 70 15.65 4.78 -0.82
C VAL A 70 16.46 4.80 0.48
N ALA A 71 17.64 5.42 0.47
CA ALA A 71 18.49 5.53 1.66
C ALA A 71 17.88 6.37 2.80
N ASN A 72 16.88 7.20 2.51
CA ASN A 72 16.17 8.04 3.48
C ASN A 72 14.77 7.50 3.82
N LEU A 73 14.41 6.31 3.33
CA LEU A 73 13.20 5.59 3.73
C LEU A 73 13.58 4.44 4.65
N ASP A 74 12.97 4.41 5.84
CA ASP A 74 13.26 3.41 6.88
C ASP A 74 12.78 1.97 6.56
N ALA A 75 12.28 1.69 5.35
CA ALA A 75 11.84 0.35 4.95
C ALA A 75 12.00 0.12 3.43
N ASN A 76 13.12 -0.50 3.06
CA ASN A 76 13.53 -0.79 1.70
C ASN A 76 12.90 -2.08 1.15
N THR A 77 11.60 -2.08 0.92
CA THR A 77 10.96 -3.13 0.09
C THR A 77 9.81 -2.64 -0.80
N GLN A 78 9.27 -1.44 -0.56
CA GLN A 78 8.10 -0.94 -1.31
C GLN A 78 8.46 -0.10 -2.53
N LEU A 79 9.62 0.57 -2.55
CA LEU A 79 10.14 1.25 -3.73
C LEU A 79 10.62 0.22 -4.77
N LYS A 80 9.93 0.13 -5.92
CA LYS A 80 10.31 -0.67 -7.09
C LYS A 80 10.67 0.17 -8.31
N PHE A 81 11.68 -0.30 -9.03
CA PHE A 81 11.97 0.13 -10.39
C PHE A 81 11.74 -1.01 -11.35
N ASN A 82 10.91 -0.76 -12.37
CA ASN A 82 10.79 -1.70 -13.47
C ASN A 82 10.64 -0.97 -14.80
N GLY A 83 11.50 -1.32 -15.77
CA GLY A 83 11.24 -1.19 -17.20
C GLY A 83 10.73 0.17 -17.70
N GLY A 84 11.09 1.27 -17.03
CA GLY A 84 10.66 2.62 -17.39
C GLY A 84 9.81 3.35 -16.35
N SER A 85 9.62 2.82 -15.14
CA SER A 85 8.96 3.58 -14.07
C SER A 85 9.49 3.24 -12.68
N ALA A 86 9.71 4.29 -11.89
CA ALA A 86 9.87 4.21 -10.45
C ALA A 86 8.50 4.34 -9.78
N TYR A 87 8.14 3.35 -8.97
CA TYR A 87 6.86 3.31 -8.28
C TYR A 87 6.99 2.69 -6.90
N MET A 88 5.96 2.87 -6.08
CA MET A 88 5.82 2.14 -4.84
C MET A 88 4.69 1.14 -4.90
N ASP A 89 4.97 -0.06 -4.39
CA ASP A 89 4.02 -1.13 -4.20
C ASP A 89 3.45 -1.10 -2.78
N TYR A 90 2.16 -1.34 -2.67
CA TYR A 90 1.43 -1.48 -1.41
C TYR A 90 1.91 -2.69 -0.60
N ASP A 91 2.20 -3.83 -1.24
CA ASP A 91 2.43 -5.11 -0.56
C ASP A 91 3.90 -5.55 -0.57
N ASN A 92 4.83 -4.68 -1.00
CA ASN A 92 6.28 -4.94 -1.05
C ASN A 92 6.73 -6.19 -1.87
N ASN A 93 5.77 -6.90 -2.45
CA ASN A 93 5.97 -8.08 -3.26
C ASN A 93 6.88 -7.77 -4.44
N ASN A 94 7.68 -8.75 -4.85
CA ASN A 94 8.58 -8.60 -5.99
C ASN A 94 7.84 -8.66 -7.35
N ALA A 95 6.52 -8.82 -7.33
CA ALA A 95 5.69 -8.71 -8.52
C ALA A 95 5.63 -7.25 -8.97
N VAL A 96 5.60 -7.03 -10.28
CA VAL A 96 5.43 -5.71 -10.85
C VAL A 96 4.02 -5.24 -10.50
N ALA A 97 3.88 -4.27 -9.61
CA ALA A 97 2.57 -3.75 -9.22
C ALA A 97 1.76 -3.38 -10.47
N THR A 98 0.56 -3.95 -10.60
CA THR A 98 -0.40 -3.52 -11.63
C THR A 98 -0.87 -2.09 -11.31
N THR A 99 -1.43 -1.36 -12.27
CA THR A 99 -1.78 0.07 -12.10
C THR A 99 -2.57 0.39 -10.82
N GLY A 100 -3.41 -0.53 -10.34
CA GLY A 100 -4.21 -0.35 -9.11
C GLY A 100 -3.49 -0.65 -7.78
N GLU A 101 -2.31 -1.27 -7.80
CA GLU A 101 -1.53 -1.62 -6.60
C GLU A 101 -0.45 -0.58 -6.27
N ARG A 102 -0.26 0.39 -7.17
CA ARG A 102 0.76 1.43 -7.05
C ARG A 102 0.31 2.50 -6.06
N VAL A 103 1.07 2.64 -4.98
CA VAL A 103 0.85 3.67 -3.95
C VAL A 103 1.31 5.04 -4.42
N ALA A 104 2.48 5.08 -5.05
CA ALA A 104 3.09 6.30 -5.52
C ALA A 104 3.78 6.11 -6.88
N LEU A 105 3.75 7.16 -7.69
CA LEU A 105 4.50 7.28 -8.93
C LEU A 105 5.48 8.45 -8.81
N LEU A 106 6.70 8.24 -9.27
CA LEU A 106 7.77 9.23 -9.21
C LEU A 106 8.04 9.79 -10.60
N TYR A 107 8.21 11.09 -10.67
CA TYR A 107 8.33 11.83 -11.92
C TYR A 107 9.62 12.64 -11.97
N SER A 108 10.17 12.74 -13.17
CA SER A 108 11.44 13.43 -13.46
C SER A 108 11.27 14.92 -13.78
N ASN A 109 10.04 15.43 -13.78
CA ASN A 109 9.70 16.82 -14.06
C ASN A 109 8.80 17.44 -12.97
N ASP A 110 8.85 18.76 -12.82
CA ASP A 110 8.09 19.48 -11.78
C ASP A 110 6.56 19.43 -12.00
N THR A 111 6.12 19.18 -13.25
CA THR A 111 4.70 19.04 -13.59
C THR A 111 4.16 17.62 -13.40
N CYS A 112 5.01 16.68 -12.98
CA CYS A 112 4.65 15.29 -12.70
C CYS A 112 3.94 14.59 -13.88
N THR A 113 4.50 14.72 -15.09
CA THR A 113 3.97 14.08 -16.31
C THR A 113 4.90 13.04 -16.90
N THR A 114 6.21 13.16 -16.69
CA THR A 114 7.21 12.19 -17.18
C THR A 114 7.68 11.29 -16.05
N LEU A 115 7.41 9.99 -16.16
CA LEU A 115 7.85 9.01 -15.17
C LEU A 115 9.38 8.90 -15.15
N VAL A 116 9.92 8.62 -13.97
CA VAL A 116 11.34 8.30 -13.79
C VAL A 116 11.61 6.94 -14.42
N THR A 117 12.40 6.91 -15.49
CA THR A 117 12.72 5.69 -16.25
C THR A 117 14.08 5.09 -15.89
N ASN A 118 14.93 5.83 -15.16
CA ASN A 118 16.29 5.42 -14.79
C ASN A 118 16.60 5.76 -13.32
N ALA A 119 17.35 4.90 -12.64
CA ALA A 119 17.78 5.09 -11.24
C ALA A 119 18.58 6.37 -10.98
N THR A 120 19.24 6.91 -12.01
CA THR A 120 20.03 8.14 -11.90
C THR A 120 19.22 9.41 -12.14
N THR A 121 18.05 9.32 -12.78
CA THR A 121 17.24 10.53 -13.05
C THR A 121 16.69 11.11 -11.74
N PRO A 122 16.85 12.43 -11.51
CA PRO A 122 16.35 13.06 -10.30
C PRO A 122 14.83 13.00 -10.26
N ILE A 123 14.30 12.64 -9.10
CA ILE A 123 12.88 12.65 -8.81
C ILE A 123 12.52 14.09 -8.45
N ARG A 124 11.60 14.70 -9.19
CA ARG A 124 11.17 16.10 -8.95
C ARG A 124 9.77 16.18 -8.38
N CYS A 125 8.98 15.14 -8.57
CA CYS A 125 7.63 15.08 -8.05
C CYS A 125 7.20 13.66 -7.70
N VAL A 126 6.35 13.54 -6.67
CA VAL A 126 5.71 12.31 -6.22
C VAL A 126 4.19 12.48 -6.27
N ARG A 127 3.49 11.68 -7.07
CA ARG A 127 2.03 11.66 -7.15
C ARG A 127 1.50 10.34 -6.58
N ASN A 128 0.25 10.39 -6.10
CA ASN A 128 -0.51 9.19 -5.81
C ASN A 128 -0.61 8.31 -7.07
N GLY A 129 -0.32 7.02 -6.94
CA GLY A 129 -0.37 6.04 -8.03
C GLY A 129 -1.77 5.54 -8.35
N ILE A 130 -2.76 5.86 -7.52
CA ILE A 130 -4.16 5.46 -7.70
C ILE A 130 -4.80 6.46 -8.69
N ASN A 131 -4.79 6.13 -9.98
CA ASN A 131 -5.72 6.68 -10.98
C ASN A 131 -6.33 5.53 -11.78
#